data_AF-A0A0D2ZZI9-F1
#
_entry.id   AF-A0A0D2ZZI9-F1
#
_cell.length_a   1.000
_cell.length_b   1.000
_cell.length_c   1.000
_cell.angle_alpha   90.00
_cell.angle_beta   90.00
_cell.angle_gamma   90.00
#
_symmetry.space_group_name_H-M   'P 1'
#
loop_
_entity.id
_entity.type
_entity.pdbx_description
1 polymer ?
#
loop_
_entity_poly.entity_id
_entity_poly.type
_entity_poly.pdbx_seq_one_letter_code
_entity_poly.pdbx_strand_id
1 'polypeptide(L)'
;EQIKEVFNKVYDFQKTHTFPLARLIGTGLASYDCDKWAKHRRIINPAFHLEKIKNMVPAFHQSCSEVVGEWDKLVSEKGLSCEVDVWPGLVSMTADVI
;
A
#
# COMPACT_ATOMS: atom_id res chain seq x y z
N GLU A 1 -6.36 25.70 -3.46
CA GLU A 1 -7.68 25.70 -4.14
C GLU A 1 -7.77 24.81 -5.38
N GLN A 2 -7.02 25.04 -6.47
CA GLN A 2 -7.19 24.31 -7.74
C GLN A 2 -7.09 22.77 -7.63
N ILE A 3 -6.14 22.25 -6.85
CA ILE A 3 -6.00 20.80 -6.65
C ILE A 3 -7.28 20.20 -6.04
N LYS A 4 -7.81 20.84 -5.00
CA LYS A 4 -9.03 20.39 -4.32
C LYS A 4 -10.24 20.43 -5.26
N GLU A 5 -10.33 21.44 -6.12
CA GLU A 5 -11.38 21.54 -7.12
C GLU A 5 -11.35 20.38 -8.12
N VAL A 6 -10.17 20.05 -8.65
CA VAL A 6 -9.97 18.92 -9.58
C VAL A 6 -10.38 17.60 -8.92
N PHE A 7 -9.94 17.34 -7.69
CA PHE A 7 -10.26 16.08 -6.99
C PHE A 7 -11.73 15.96 -6.56
N ASN A 8 -12.46 17.08 -6.42
CA ASN A 8 -13.89 17.06 -6.07
C ASN A 8 -14.79 16.95 -7.30
N LYS A 9 -14.36 17.45 -8.46
CA LYS A 9 -15.10 17.40 -9.72
C LYS A 9 -14.78 16.13 -10.52
N VAL A 10 -14.96 14.96 -9.92
CA VAL A 10 -14.58 13.65 -10.48
C VAL A 10 -15.31 13.29 -11.79
N TYR A 11 -16.47 13.89 -12.05
CA TYR A 11 -17.20 13.73 -13.32
C TYR A 11 -16.65 14.62 -14.43
N ASP A 12 -16.06 15.77 -14.08
CA ASP A 12 -15.44 16.70 -15.03
C ASP A 12 -13.97 16.33 -15.30
N PHE A 13 -13.29 15.77 -14.30
CA PHE A 13 -11.90 15.34 -14.35
C PHE A 13 -11.78 13.84 -14.06
N GLN A 14 -11.74 13.03 -15.12
CA GLN A 14 -11.49 11.59 -15.02
C GLN A 14 -10.00 11.31 -14.76
N LYS A 15 -9.70 10.15 -14.18
CA LYS A 15 -8.32 9.73 -13.97
C LYS A 15 -7.59 9.63 -15.30
N THR A 16 -6.35 10.09 -15.32
CA THR A 16 -5.47 9.81 -16.45
C THR A 16 -5.16 8.32 -16.48
N HIS A 17 -5.58 7.63 -17.54
CA HIS A 17 -5.23 6.22 -17.78
C HIS A 17 -3.78 6.13 -18.27
N THR A 18 -2.84 6.46 -17.39
CA THR A 18 -1.39 6.56 -17.67
C THR A 18 -0.71 5.24 -17.97
N PHE A 19 -1.39 4.12 -17.70
CA PHE A 19 -0.86 2.77 -17.91
C PHE A 19 -1.73 1.99 -18.90
N PRO A 20 -1.48 2.09 -20.22
CA PRO A 20 -2.28 1.38 -21.24
C PRO A 20 -2.26 -0.14 -21.03
N LEU A 21 -1.20 -0.69 -20.43
CA LEU A 21 -1.07 -2.11 -20.09
C LEU A 21 -1.69 -2.49 -18.74
N ALA A 22 -2.05 -1.54 -17.87
CA ALA A 22 -2.64 -1.86 -16.56
C ALA A 22 -3.90 -2.70 -16.71
N ARG A 23 -4.68 -2.46 -17.78
CA ARG A 23 -5.89 -3.24 -18.08
C ARG A 23 -5.61 -4.72 -18.38
N LEU A 24 -4.40 -5.06 -18.80
CA LEU A 24 -3.96 -6.45 -19.05
C LEU A 24 -3.54 -7.16 -17.76
N ILE A 25 -3.05 -6.41 -16.77
CA ILE A 25 -2.62 -6.94 -15.46
C ILE A 25 -3.83 -7.03 -14.51
N GLY A 26 -4.82 -6.15 -14.67
CA GLY A 26 -6.11 -6.24 -13.97
C GLY A 26 -6.86 -4.90 -13.96
N THR A 27 -8.20 -4.97 -13.85
CA THR A 27 -9.03 -3.77 -13.66
C THR A 27 -9.48 -3.65 -12.21
N GLY A 28 -9.53 -2.44 -11.67
CA GLY A 28 -9.97 -2.21 -10.29
C GLY A 28 -10.16 -0.74 -9.93
N LEU A 29 -10.12 -0.42 -8.63
CA LEU A 29 -10.32 0.95 -8.11
C LEU A 29 -9.34 1.97 -8.72
N ALA A 30 -8.12 1.55 -9.05
CA ALA A 30 -7.14 2.44 -9.66
C ALA A 30 -7.55 2.85 -11.09
N SER A 31 -8.23 1.97 -11.82
CA SER A 31 -8.62 2.17 -13.23
C SER A 31 -10.06 2.61 -13.44
N TYR A 32 -10.94 2.45 -12.45
CA TYR A 32 -12.36 2.83 -12.57
C TYR A 32 -12.58 4.30 -12.23
N ASP A 33 -13.54 4.90 -12.91
CA ASP A 33 -14.00 6.27 -12.72
C ASP A 33 -15.48 6.32 -12.33
N CYS A 34 -15.91 7.49 -11.83
CA CYS A 34 -17.30 7.85 -11.57
C CYS A 34 -18.08 6.75 -10.81
N ASP A 35 -19.26 6.37 -11.30
CA ASP A 35 -20.17 5.42 -10.66
C ASP A 35 -19.56 4.03 -10.46
N LYS A 36 -18.75 3.57 -11.41
CA LYS A 36 -18.11 2.25 -11.31
C LYS A 36 -17.11 2.24 -10.17
N TRP A 37 -16.32 3.31 -10.03
CA TRP A 37 -15.43 3.49 -8.88
C TRP A 37 -16.20 3.58 -7.56
N ALA A 38 -17.25 4.42 -7.51
CA ALA A 38 -18.06 4.63 -6.32
C ALA A 38 -18.69 3.33 -5.81
N LYS A 39 -19.26 2.53 -6.73
CA LYS A 39 -19.84 1.21 -6.40
C LYS A 39 -18.81 0.25 -5.82
N HIS A 40 -17.64 0.12 -6.44
CA HIS A 40 -16.62 -0.82 -5.95
C HIS A 40 -16.00 -0.36 -4.63
N ARG A 41 -15.72 0.94 -4.48
CA ARG A 41 -15.24 1.50 -3.21
C ARG A 41 -16.23 1.25 -2.08
N ARG A 42 -17.53 1.42 -2.33
CA ARG A 42 -18.58 1.13 -1.32
C ARG A 42 -18.56 -0.32 -0.86
N ILE A 43 -18.29 -1.28 -1.76
CA ILE A 43 -18.24 -2.71 -1.43
C ILE A 43 -16.99 -3.05 -0.60
N ILE A 44 -15.85 -2.42 -0.91
CA ILE A 44 -14.55 -2.72 -0.29
C ILE A 44 -14.35 -2.00 1.04
N ASN A 45 -14.85 -0.77 1.19
CA ASN A 45 -14.65 0.06 2.39
C ASN A 45 -14.94 -0.65 3.73
N PRO A 46 -15.97 -1.50 3.88
CA PRO A 46 -16.21 -2.22 5.13
C PRO A 46 -15.04 -3.08 5.62
N ALA A 47 -14.21 -3.60 4.71
CA ALA A 47 -13.00 -4.35 5.06
C ALA A 47 -11.90 -3.47 5.66
N PHE A 48 -11.95 -2.16 5.40
CA PHE A 48 -11.02 -1.15 5.92
C PHE A 48 -11.62 -0.31 7.05
N HIS A 49 -12.70 -0.78 7.68
CA HIS A 49 -13.15 -0.18 8.94
C HIS A 49 -12.15 -0.45 10.06
N LEU A 50 -12.07 0.45 11.05
CA LEU A 50 -11.07 0.40 12.13
C LEU A 50 -11.01 -0.97 12.81
N GLU A 51 -12.15 -1.58 13.13
CA GLU A 51 -12.21 -2.90 13.78
C GLU A 51 -11.66 -4.04 12.91
N LYS A 52 -11.69 -3.88 11.57
CA LYS A 52 -11.08 -4.83 10.64
C LYS A 52 -9.58 -4.58 10.51
N ILE A 53 -9.16 -3.32 10.43
CA ILE A 53 -7.73 -2.94 10.39
C ILE A 53 -7.00 -3.40 11.65
N LYS A 54 -7.63 -3.30 12.84
CA LYS A 54 -7.04 -3.79 14.10
C LYS A 54 -6.62 -5.26 14.04
N ASN A 55 -7.35 -6.10 13.30
CA ASN A 55 -7.01 -7.51 13.16
C ASN A 55 -5.75 -7.75 12.32
N MET A 56 -5.31 -6.76 11.53
CA MET A 56 -4.09 -6.83 10.73
C MET A 56 -2.84 -6.41 11.52
N VAL A 57 -2.99 -5.70 12.65
CA VAL A 57 -1.87 -5.21 13.48
C VAL A 57 -0.89 -6.32 13.88
N PRO A 58 -1.33 -7.53 14.28
CA PRO A 58 -0.40 -8.61 14.61
C PRO A 58 0.48 -9.03 13.42
N ALA A 59 -0.06 -9.07 12.21
CA ALA A 59 0.70 -9.40 11.00
C ALA A 59 1.74 -8.31 10.68
N PHE A 60 1.36 -7.04 10.83
CA PHE A 60 2.29 -5.91 10.62
C PHE A 60 3.44 -5.95 11.64
N HIS A 61 3.10 -6.22 12.91
CA HIS A 61 4.10 -6.35 13.97
C HIS A 61 5.06 -7.50 13.69
N GLN A 62 4.55 -8.67 13.29
CA GLN A 62 5.35 -9.84 13.00
C GLN A 62 6.34 -9.58 11.85
N SER A 63 5.84 -9.10 10.71
CA SER A 63 6.69 -8.80 9.54
C SER A 63 7.76 -7.73 9.85
N CYS A 64 7.39 -6.68 10.59
CA CYS A 64 8.36 -5.67 11.03
C CYS A 64 9.43 -6.27 11.98
N SER A 65 9.01 -7.13 12.92
CA SER A 65 9.92 -7.78 13.87
C SER A 65 10.91 -8.71 13.17
N GLU A 66 10.48 -9.40 12.11
CA GLU A 66 11.34 -10.26 11.29
C GLU A 66 12.43 -9.46 10.59
N VAL A 67 12.07 -8.36 9.91
CA VAL A 67 13.04 -7.49 9.22
C VAL A 67 14.03 -6.85 10.20
N VAL A 68 13.55 -6.37 11.36
CA VAL A 68 14.45 -5.83 12.40
C VAL A 68 15.38 -6.92 12.94
N GLY A 69 14.87 -8.14 13.17
CA GLY A 69 15.68 -9.27 13.60
C GLY A 69 16.77 -9.66 12.60
N GLU A 70 16.49 -9.55 11.30
CA GLU A 70 17.51 -9.74 10.25
C GLU A 70 18.60 -8.66 10.31
N TRP A 71 18.22 -7.40 10.54
CA TRP A 71 19.18 -6.30 10.69
C TRP A 71 20.04 -6.46 11.96
N ASP A 72 19.44 -6.85 13.08
CA ASP A 72 20.17 -7.12 14.32
C ASP A 72 21.20 -8.23 14.15
N LYS A 73 20.85 -9.28 13.39
CA LYS A 73 21.77 -10.36 13.03
C LYS A 73 22.93 -9.84 12.16
N LEU A 74 22.64 -9.01 11.16
CA LEU A 74 23.66 -8.42 10.29
C LEU A 74 24.64 -7.52 11.04
N VAL A 75 24.15 -6.75 12.03
CA VAL A 75 25.00 -5.95 12.92
C VAL A 75 25.89 -6.88 13.73
N SER A 76 25.30 -7.87 14.41
CA SER A 76 26.00 -8.81 15.28
C SER A 76 27.13 -9.58 14.56
N GLU A 77 26.92 -9.96 13.29
CA GLU A 77 27.92 -10.66 12.47
C GLU A 77 29.07 -9.76 12.00
N LYS A 78 28.82 -8.46 11.80
CA LYS A 78 29.81 -7.51 11.25
C LYS A 78 30.54 -6.66 12.31
N GLY A 79 30.11 -6.71 13.57
CA GLY A 79 30.74 -5.98 14.69
C GLY A 79 29.76 -5.14 15.50
N LEU A 80 30.23 -4.08 16.16
CA LEU A 80 29.38 -3.23 17.01
C LEU A 80 28.53 -2.22 16.22
N SER A 81 28.90 -1.91 14.97
CA SER A 81 28.15 -1.03 14.09
C SER A 81 28.34 -1.45 12.64
N CYS A 82 27.27 -1.39 11.85
CA CYS A 82 27.33 -1.60 10.41
C CYS A 82 26.30 -0.71 9.71
N GLU A 83 26.58 -0.35 8.46
CA GLU A 83 25.61 0.29 7.58
C GLU A 83 24.70 -0.79 6.97
N VAL A 84 23.39 -0.54 7.00
CA VAL A 84 22.37 -1.49 6.52
C VAL A 84 21.55 -0.80 5.43
N ASP A 85 21.46 -1.44 4.26
CA ASP A 85 20.49 -1.06 3.24
C ASP A 85 19.10 -1.55 3.66
N VAL A 86 18.22 -0.62 4.00
CA VAL A 86 16.86 -0.90 4.47
C VAL A 86 15.88 -1.19 3.33
N TRP A 87 16.21 -0.83 2.09
CA TRP A 87 15.28 -0.90 0.96
C TRP A 87 14.72 -2.32 0.73
N PRO A 88 15.54 -3.38 0.71
CA PRO A 88 15.03 -4.75 0.56
C PRO A 88 14.06 -5.14 1.69
N GLY A 89 14.38 -4.76 2.93
CA GLY A 89 13.53 -5.03 4.09
C GLY A 89 12.17 -4.33 4.01
N LEU A 90 12.15 -3.07 3.56
CA LEU A 90 10.90 -2.32 3.35
C LEU A 90 10.03 -2.95 2.25
N VAL A 91 10.65 -3.40 1.16
CA VAL A 91 9.94 -4.06 0.06
C VAL A 91 9.37 -5.41 0.53
N SER A 92 10.15 -6.22 1.25
CA SER A 92 9.66 -7.49 1.81
C SER A 92 8.52 -7.27 2.80
N MET A 93 8.71 -6.37 3.76
CA MET A 93 7.70 -6.07 4.78
C MET A 93 6.37 -5.62 4.19
N THR A 94 6.41 -4.77 3.15
CA THR A 94 5.17 -4.32 2.48
C THR A 94 4.52 -5.43 1.66
N ALA A 95 5.29 -6.35 1.09
CA ALA A 95 4.79 -7.51 0.35
C ALA A 95 4.17 -8.59 1.25
N ASP A 96 4.73 -8.83 2.45
CA ASP A 96 4.17 -9.82 3.39
C ASP A 96 2.83 -9.38 3.99
N VAL A 97 2.60 -8.07 4.00
CA VAL A 97 1.46 -7.41 4.63
C VAL A 97 0.28 -7.17 3.68
N ILE A 98 0.55 -6.99 2.37
CA ILE A 98 -0.43 -6.57 1.35
C ILE A 98 -0.68 -7.68 0.34
#